data_AF-A6VZC8-F1
#
_entry.id   AF-A6VZC8-F1
#
_cell.length_a   1.000
_cell.length_b   1.000
_cell.length_c   1.000
_cell.angle_alpha   90.00
_cell.angle_beta   90.00
_cell.angle_gamma   90.00
#
_symmetry.space_group_name_H-M   'P 1'
#
loop_
_entity.id
_entity.type
_entity.pdbx_description
1 polymer ?
#
loop_
_entity_poly.entity_id
_entity_poly.type
_entity_poly.pdbx_seq_one_letter_code
_entity_poly.pdbx_strand_id
1 'polypeptide(L)' 'MRFFAGIHPNINGRFRVLARSFPFSIYYQVIDDQVLILAVLDNRQNPKSIEHRLTNS' A
#
# COMPACT_ATOMS: atom_id res chain seq x y z
N MET A 1 7.78 10.71 -10.43
CA MET A 1 7.49 9.83 -9.28
C MET A 1 8.84 9.34 -8.79
N ARG A 2 9.27 9.73 -7.58
CA ARG A 2 10.47 9.15 -6.96
C ARG A 2 10.00 8.02 -6.07
N PHE A 3 10.43 6.80 -6.37
CA PHE A 3 10.19 5.63 -5.53
C PHE A 3 11.30 5.61 -4.48
N PHE A 4 10.95 5.87 -3.23
CA PHE A 4 11.87 5.68 -2.12
C PHE A 4 11.40 4.45 -1.35
N ALA A 5 12.05 3.32 -1.58
CA ALA A 5 11.87 2.15 -0.73
C ALA A 5 12.45 2.47 0.66
N GLY A 6 11.67 2.21 1.73
CA GLY A 6 12.17 2.30 3.11
C GLY A 6 11.98 3.62 3.86
N ILE A 7 11.50 4.71 3.25
CA ILE A 7 11.23 5.98 3.97
C ILE A 7 9.75 6.22 4.30
N HIS A 8 8.86 5.33 3.85
CA HIS A 8 7.44 5.45 4.12
C HIS A 8 7.10 4.86 5.51
N PRO A 9 6.19 5.46 6.29
CA PRO A 9 5.81 4.95 7.60
C PRO A 9 5.33 3.50 7.48
N ASN A 10 5.95 2.61 8.26
CA ASN A 10 5.53 1.23 8.39
C ASN A 10 4.44 1.17 9.48
N ILE A 11 3.22 0.84 9.08
CA ILE A 11 2.13 0.58 10.03
C ILE A 11 1.83 -0.92 9.93
N ASN A 12 2.15 -1.68 10.98
CA ASN A 12 1.93 -3.14 11.08
C ASN A 12 2.54 -3.95 9.91
N GLY A 13 3.76 -3.63 9.46
CA GLY A 13 4.48 -4.39 8.43
C GLY A 13 4.12 -4.01 6.99
N ARG A 14 3.17 -3.09 6.77
CA ARG A 14 2.68 -2.72 5.44
C ARG A 14 3.03 -1.28 5.11
N PHE A 15 3.56 -1.07 3.91
CA PHE A 15 3.83 0.25 3.35
C PHE A 15 2.69 0.69 2.43
N ARG A 16 2.45 2.00 2.38
CA ARG A 16 1.47 2.62 1.48
C ARG A 16 2.13 3.76 0.73
N VAL A 17 1.95 3.77 -0.59
CA VAL A 17 2.33 4.90 -1.46
C VAL A 17 1.14 5.38 -2.28
N LEU A 18 1.02 6.70 -2.43
CA LEU A 18 0.01 7.28 -3.32
C LEU A 18 0.42 7.07 -4.78
N ALA A 19 -0.48 6.52 -5.57
CA ALA A 19 -0.27 6.38 -7.01
C ALA A 19 -0.29 7.77 -7.67
N ARG A 20 0.41 7.91 -8.80
CA ARG A 20 0.43 9.17 -9.58
C ARG A 20 -0.94 9.46 -10.16
N SER A 21 -1.68 8.43 -10.53
CA SER A 21 -3.09 8.56 -10.87
C SER A 21 -3.90 8.63 -9.59
N PHE A 22 -4.27 9.84 -9.18
CA PHE A 22 -5.28 10.01 -8.14
C PHE A 22 -6.59 9.36 -8.60
N PRO A 23 -7.39 8.72 -7.72
CA PRO A 23 -7.26 8.60 -6.26
C PRO A 23 -6.68 7.26 -5.76
N PHE A 24 -5.71 6.63 -6.43
CA PHE A 24 -5.27 5.28 -6.03
C PHE A 24 -4.11 5.27 -5.00
N SER A 25 -4.08 4.27 -4.12
CA SER A 25 -2.95 3.91 -3.26
C SER A 25 -2.48 2.50 -3.56
N ILE A 26 -1.17 2.29 -3.52
CA ILE A 26 -0.53 0.97 -3.63
C ILE A 26 -0.07 0.56 -2.23
N TYR A 27 -0.55 -0.59 -1.78
CA TYR A 27 -0.12 -1.25 -0.56
C TYR A 27 0.88 -2.33 -0.91
N TYR A 28 2.04 -2.32 -0.26
CA TYR A 28 3.11 -3.27 -0.51
C TYR A 28 3.87 -3.62 0.77
N GLN A 29 4.59 -4.71 0.72
CA GLN A 29 5.58 -5.08 1.73
C GLN A 29 6.95 -5.26 1.08
N VAL A 30 8.00 -5.04 1.86
CA VAL A 30 9.37 -5.31 1.45
C VAL A 30 9.80 -6.59 2.14
N ILE A 31 10.10 -7.62 1.37
CA ILE A 31 10.62 -8.91 1.85
C ILE A 31 11.99 -9.08 1.22
N ASP A 32 13.03 -9.12 2.04
CA ASP A 32 14.43 -9.11 1.61
C ASP A 32 14.67 -7.98 0.59
N ASP A 33 15.04 -8.36 -0.63
CA ASP A 33 15.36 -7.44 -1.73
C ASP A 33 14.19 -7.22 -2.69
N GLN A 34 12.99 -7.70 -2.34
CA GLN A 34 11.81 -7.70 -3.20
C GLN A 34 10.67 -6.87 -2.62
N VAL A 35 9.91 -6.26 -3.53
CA VAL A 35 8.68 -5.52 -3.21
C VAL A 35 7.48 -6.37 -3.64
N LEU A 36 6.70 -6.83 -2.67
CA LEU A 36 5.44 -7.54 -2.94
C LEU A 36 4.28 -6.55 -2.87
N ILE A 37 3.57 -6.39 -3.98
CA ILE A 37 2.34 -5.60 -4.03
C ILE A 37 1.20 -6.44 -3.45
N LEU A 38 0.59 -5.95 -2.38
CA LEU A 38 -0.55 -6.58 -1.71
C LEU A 38 -1.88 -6.16 -2.37
N ALA A 39 -2.03 -4.87 -2.66
CA ALA A 39 -3.23 -4.34 -3.28
C ALA A 39 -3.01 -2.96 -3.93
N VAL A 40 -3.82 -2.66 -4.95
CA VAL A 40 -4.01 -1.30 -5.48
C VAL A 40 -5.46 -0.91 -5.20
N LEU A 41 -5.67 0.11 -4.37
CA LEU A 41 -6.97 0.48 -3.85
C LEU A 41 -7.33 1.93 -4.19
N ASP A 42 -8.61 2.18 -4.44
CA ASP A 42 -9.13 3.54 -4.60
C ASP A 42 -9.35 4.18 -3.23
N ASN A 43 -8.74 5.34 -2.98
CA ASN A 43 -8.86 6.08 -1.72
C ASN A 43 -10.26 6.62 -1.43
N ARG A 44 -11.18 6.57 -2.40
CA ARG A 44 -12.59 6.93 -2.22
C ARG A 44 -13.42 5.79 -1.62
N GLN A 45 -12.86 4.58 -1.52
CA GLN A 45 -13.52 3.44 -0.90
C GLN A 45 -13.59 3.56 0.62
N ASN A 46 -14.58 2.90 1.23
CA ASN A 46 -14.78 2.91 2.68
C ASN A 46 -13.53 2.31 3.39
N PRO A 47 -12.89 3.03 4.33
CA PRO A 47 -11.69 2.57 5.04
C PRO A 47 -11.83 1.18 5.68
N LYS A 48 -13.01 0.83 6.20
CA LYS A 48 -13.25 -0.49 6.81
C LYS A 48 -13.17 -1.64 5.80
N SER A 49 -13.61 -1.40 4.57
CA SER A 49 -13.51 -2.39 3.48
C SER A 49 -12.08 -2.58 2.99
N ILE A 50 -11.29 -1.49 2.99
CA ILE A 50 -9.86 -1.51 2.67
C ILE A 50 -9.10 -2.34 3.71
N GLU A 51 -9.38 -2.13 5.00
CA GLU A 51 -8.77 -2.90 6.09
C GLU A 51 -9.08 -4.40 5.98
N HIS A 52 -10.36 -4.76 5.78
CA HIS A 52 -10.75 -6.15 5.60
C HIS A 52 -10.03 -6.82 4.42
N ARG A 53 -9.91 -6.12 3.28
CA ARG A 53 -9.22 -6.63 2.09
C ARG A 53 -7.73 -6.84 2.34
N LEU A 54 -7.11 -5.94 3.10
CA LEU A 54 -5.69 -6.06 3.44
C LEU A 54 -5.44 -7.17 4.47
N THR A 55 -6.39 -7.46 5.36
CA THR A 55 -6.22 -8.49 6.43
C THR A 55 -6.52 -9.91 5.97
N ASN A 56 -7.39 -10.10 4.97
CA ASN A 56 -7.76 -11.44 4.44
C ASN A 56 -6.94 -11.90 3.22
N SER A 57 -5.84 -11.22 2.86
CA SER A 57 -4.97 -11.57 1.72
C SER A 57 -3.69 -12.28 2.15
#